data_AF-A0A8I2FY14-F1
#
_entry.id   AF-A0A8I2FY14-F1
#
_cell.length_a   1.000
_cell.length_b   1.000
_cell.length_c   1.000
_cell.angle_alpha   90.00
_cell.angle_beta   90.00
_cell.angle_gamma   90.00
#
_symmetry.space_group_name_H-M   'P 1'
#
loop_
_entity.id
_entity.type
_entity.pdbx_description
1 polymer ?
#
loop_
_entity_poly.entity_id
_entity_poly.type
_entity_poly.pdbx_seq_one_letter_code
_entity_poly.pdbx_strand_id
1 'polypeptide(L)'
;VDKALWGPAVIAGIMGATLSSALGSMLGAPRILQALAEQKTVPFYKVFAVKTRSNEPRNAIIFTGIIVEVALIMGNLDFLASLITMFFLITYGMLNLVVFIQQSMKIISFRPTFKTPRFVSFIGASGSLFMMFLINPIFSIVAIFTIVAIYFWLARREMQSEWGDIRGGMFLAIAERASRLAAEFPRHQISWKPDLLVPIEDPKVWAGPLL
;
A
#
# COMPACT_ATOMS: atom_id res chain seq x y z
N VAL A 1 10.93 15.43 -34.15
CA VAL A 1 12.11 15.18 -35.02
C VAL A 1 12.34 16.36 -35.96
N ASP A 2 11.27 16.95 -36.47
CA ASP A 2 11.30 17.99 -37.52
C ASP A 2 11.92 19.34 -37.11
N LYS A 3 12.12 19.57 -35.81
CA LYS A 3 12.82 20.75 -35.27
C LYS A 3 14.18 20.43 -34.62
N ALA A 4 14.67 19.19 -34.74
CA ALA A 4 15.92 18.78 -34.10
C ALA A 4 17.12 19.09 -35.00
N LEU A 5 18.23 19.57 -34.40
CA LEU A 5 19.52 19.72 -35.10
C LEU A 5 20.01 18.39 -35.68
N TRP A 6 19.73 17.28 -35.00
CA TRP A 6 20.10 15.94 -35.46
C TRP A 6 18.98 14.92 -35.19
N GLY A 7 18.09 14.75 -36.19
CA GLY A 7 16.93 13.87 -36.11
C GLY A 7 17.24 12.41 -35.75
N PRO A 8 18.24 11.74 -36.36
CA PRO A 8 18.59 10.36 -36.05
C PRO A 8 18.98 10.13 -34.58
N ALA A 9 19.67 11.08 -33.94
CA ALA A 9 20.02 10.96 -32.52
C ALA A 9 18.80 11.03 -31.61
N VAL A 10 17.77 11.82 -31.98
CA VAL A 10 16.51 11.84 -31.23
C VAL A 10 15.82 10.48 -31.30
N ILE A 11 15.79 9.84 -32.48
CA ILE A 11 15.19 8.51 -32.65
C ILE A 11 15.97 7.47 -31.85
N ALA A 12 17.31 7.48 -31.94
CA ALA A 12 18.16 6.58 -31.16
C ALA A 12 17.96 6.77 -29.64
N GLY A 13 17.81 8.02 -29.18
CA GLY A 13 17.50 8.34 -27.79
C GLY A 13 16.14 7.81 -27.34
N ILE A 14 15.09 7.97 -28.16
CA ILE A 14 13.75 7.43 -27.87
C ILE A 14 13.81 5.90 -27.77
N MET A 15 14.50 5.23 -28.71
CA MET A 15 14.66 3.77 -28.67
C MET A 15 15.43 3.32 -27.41
N GLY A 16 16.53 3.99 -27.07
CA GLY A 16 17.30 3.67 -25.87
C GLY A 16 16.51 3.88 -24.58
N ALA A 17 15.78 5.00 -24.46
CA ALA A 17 14.97 5.32 -23.30
C ALA A 17 13.80 4.33 -23.13
N THR A 18 13.07 4.03 -24.22
CA THR A 18 11.94 3.10 -24.18
C THR A 18 12.37 1.67 -23.85
N LEU A 19 13.45 1.16 -24.48
CA LEU A 19 13.99 -0.16 -24.17
C LEU A 19 14.48 -0.26 -22.72
N SER A 20 15.17 0.77 -22.22
CA SER A 20 15.66 0.81 -20.83
C SER A 20 14.51 0.77 -19.82
N SER A 21 13.49 1.61 -20.00
CA SER A 21 12.31 1.62 -19.13
C SER A 21 11.49 0.33 -19.21
N ALA A 22 11.37 -0.26 -20.40
CA ALA A 22 10.69 -1.54 -20.59
C ALA A 22 11.42 -2.67 -19.85
N LEU A 23 12.74 -2.79 -20.02
CA LEU A 23 13.56 -3.79 -19.31
C LEU A 23 13.47 -3.62 -17.79
N GLY A 24 13.54 -2.39 -17.29
CA GLY A 24 13.38 -2.12 -15.86
C GLY A 24 12.03 -2.58 -15.32
N SER A 25 10.96 -2.33 -16.07
CA SER A 25 9.60 -2.72 -15.68
C SER A 25 9.39 -4.25 -15.75
N MET A 26 9.94 -4.90 -16.78
CA MET A 26 9.87 -6.36 -16.95
C MET A 26 10.59 -7.12 -15.83
N LEU A 27 11.67 -6.57 -15.27
CA LEU A 27 12.40 -7.18 -14.14
C LEU A 27 11.77 -6.81 -12.79
N GLY A 28 11.22 -5.60 -12.67
CA GLY A 28 10.65 -5.09 -11.42
C GLY A 28 9.28 -5.70 -11.07
N ALA A 29 8.35 -5.71 -12.04
CA ALA A 29 6.99 -6.18 -11.81
C ALA A 29 6.88 -7.60 -11.23
N PRO A 30 7.54 -8.64 -11.78
CA PRO A 30 7.45 -9.99 -11.25
C PRO A 30 8.09 -10.13 -9.86
N ARG A 31 9.13 -9.34 -9.55
CA ARG A 31 9.75 -9.33 -8.21
C ARG A 31 8.83 -8.69 -7.17
N ILE A 32 8.12 -7.62 -7.51
CA ILE A 32 7.10 -7.03 -6.63
C ILE A 32 5.97 -8.03 -6.36
N LEU A 33 5.44 -8.66 -7.41
CA LEU A 33 4.40 -9.68 -7.26
C LEU A 33 4.87 -10.85 -6.39
N GLN A 34 6.12 -11.29 -6.58
CA GLN A 34 6.68 -12.38 -5.81
C GLN A 34 6.89 -11.99 -4.33
N ALA A 35 7.40 -10.80 -4.03
CA ALA A 35 7.55 -10.34 -2.65
C ALA A 35 6.20 -10.25 -1.91
N LEU A 36 5.15 -9.77 -2.60
CA LEU A 36 3.78 -9.77 -2.07
C LEU A 36 3.27 -11.21 -1.81
N ALA A 37 3.61 -12.15 -2.69
CA ALA A 37 3.25 -13.56 -2.54
C ALA A 37 3.97 -14.21 -1.34
N GLU A 38 5.24 -13.88 -1.07
CA GLU A 38 5.92 -14.35 0.13
C GLU A 38 5.22 -13.91 1.41
N GLN A 39 4.71 -12.67 1.40
CA GLN A 39 3.93 -12.12 2.50
C GLN A 39 2.48 -12.66 2.56
N LYS A 40 2.08 -13.57 1.66
CA LYS A 40 0.73 -14.15 1.56
C LYS A 40 -0.38 -13.10 1.32
N THR A 41 -0.04 -11.92 0.78
CA THR A 41 -0.99 -10.81 0.60
C THR A 41 -1.79 -10.92 -0.70
N VAL A 42 -1.27 -11.61 -1.70
CA VAL A 42 -1.94 -11.83 -3.00
C VAL A 42 -2.67 -13.18 -3.07
N PRO A 43 -3.74 -13.28 -3.88
CA PRO A 43 -4.31 -14.59 -4.20
C PRO A 43 -3.27 -15.48 -4.91
N PHE A 44 -3.40 -16.79 -4.76
CA PHE A 44 -2.45 -17.78 -5.32
C PHE A 44 -0.98 -17.58 -4.90
N TYR A 45 -0.76 -16.99 -3.72
CA TYR A 45 0.59 -16.73 -3.18
C TYR A 45 1.52 -17.95 -3.21
N LYS A 46 0.99 -19.16 -3.03
CA LYS A 46 1.77 -20.42 -3.10
C LYS A 46 2.42 -20.65 -4.47
N VAL A 47 1.83 -20.15 -5.56
CA VAL A 47 2.36 -20.30 -6.92
C VAL A 47 3.39 -19.21 -7.21
N PHE A 48 3.07 -17.97 -6.84
CA PHE A 48 3.92 -16.81 -7.13
C PHE A 48 5.12 -16.65 -6.18
N ALA A 49 5.07 -17.23 -4.98
CA ALA A 49 6.19 -17.20 -4.03
C ALA A 49 7.33 -18.18 -4.40
N VAL A 50 7.10 -19.12 -5.32
CA VAL A 50 8.10 -20.13 -5.71
C VAL A 50 9.25 -19.49 -6.47
N LYS A 51 10.48 -19.78 -6.03
CA LYS A 51 11.72 -19.35 -6.65
C LYS A 51 12.49 -20.52 -7.23
N THR A 52 13.24 -20.25 -8.29
CA THR A 52 14.21 -21.19 -8.86
C THR A 52 15.47 -21.25 -7.98
N ARG A 53 16.36 -22.23 -8.21
CA ARG A 53 17.68 -22.33 -7.55
C ARG A 53 18.50 -21.03 -7.64
N SER A 54 18.33 -20.26 -8.71
CA SER A 54 18.99 -18.96 -8.93
C SER A 54 18.20 -17.77 -8.35
N ASN A 55 17.24 -18.00 -7.45
CA ASN A 55 16.39 -16.97 -6.84
C ASN A 55 15.46 -16.20 -7.81
N GLU A 56 15.25 -16.72 -9.03
CA GLU A 56 14.40 -16.09 -10.05
C GLU A 56 12.92 -16.53 -9.93
N PRO A 57 11.96 -15.58 -9.92
CA PRO A 57 10.54 -15.84 -9.74
C PRO A 57 9.84 -16.21 -11.07
N ARG A 58 10.16 -17.39 -11.60
CA ARG A 58 9.74 -17.83 -12.95
C ARG A 58 8.23 -17.73 -13.19
N ASN A 59 7.41 -18.15 -12.22
CA ASN A 59 5.95 -18.11 -12.34
C ASN A 59 5.41 -16.67 -12.43
N ALA A 60 5.98 -15.75 -11.65
CA ALA A 60 5.61 -14.35 -11.70
C ALA A 60 6.05 -13.72 -13.04
N ILE A 61 7.25 -14.05 -13.53
CA ILE A 61 7.76 -13.57 -14.83
C ILE A 61 6.83 -13.98 -15.98
N ILE A 62 6.46 -15.27 -16.05
CA ILE A 62 5.56 -15.79 -17.08
C ILE A 62 4.20 -15.07 -17.00
N PHE A 63 3.64 -14.94 -15.80
CA PHE A 63 2.35 -14.27 -15.61
C PHE A 63 2.37 -12.80 -16.05
N THR A 64 3.39 -12.04 -15.64
CA THR A 64 3.54 -10.65 -16.08
C THR A 64 3.82 -10.54 -17.58
N GLY A 65 4.56 -11.49 -18.15
CA GLY A 65 4.85 -11.56 -19.58
C GLY A 65 3.59 -11.74 -20.41
N ILE A 66 2.70 -12.66 -20.02
CA ILE A 66 1.41 -12.88 -20.68
C ILE A 66 0.55 -11.60 -20.65
N ILE A 67 0.50 -10.90 -19.51
CA ILE A 67 -0.25 -9.64 -19.41
C ILE A 67 0.29 -8.59 -20.38
N VAL A 68 1.61 -8.44 -20.45
CA VAL A 68 2.26 -7.50 -21.38
C VAL A 68 2.00 -7.91 -22.83
N GLU A 69 2.09 -9.20 -23.15
CA GLU A 69 1.85 -9.71 -24.50
C GLU A 69 0.40 -9.46 -24.96
N VAL A 70 -0.59 -9.72 -24.11
CA VAL A 70 -2.00 -9.39 -24.37
C VAL A 70 -2.17 -7.89 -24.60
N ALA A 71 -1.52 -7.05 -23.79
CA ALA A 71 -1.57 -5.60 -23.94
C ALA A 71 -0.95 -5.13 -25.28
N LEU A 72 0.15 -5.75 -25.72
CA LEU A 72 0.80 -5.45 -27.00
C LEU A 72 -0.08 -5.86 -28.18
N ILE A 73 -0.75 -7.01 -28.12
CA ILE A 73 -1.65 -7.49 -29.18
C ILE A 73 -2.85 -6.54 -29.37
N MET A 74 -3.35 -5.89 -28.31
CA MET A 74 -4.42 -4.89 -28.43
C MET A 74 -4.00 -3.66 -29.26
N GLY A 75 -2.70 -3.35 -29.38
CA GLY A 75 -2.16 -2.35 -30.30
C GLY A 75 -2.58 -0.89 -30.08
N ASN A 76 -3.38 -0.58 -29.06
CA ASN A 76 -3.89 0.77 -28.79
C ASN A 76 -3.06 1.47 -27.71
N LEU A 77 -2.05 2.24 -28.16
CA LEU A 77 -1.14 2.95 -27.27
C LEU A 77 -1.85 4.00 -26.40
N ASP A 78 -2.82 4.73 -26.94
CA ASP A 78 -3.52 5.79 -26.20
C ASP A 78 -4.36 5.21 -25.06
N PHE A 79 -5.03 4.09 -25.32
CA PHE A 79 -5.76 3.35 -24.29
C PHE A 79 -4.81 2.84 -23.21
N LEU A 80 -3.68 2.25 -23.59
CA LEU A 80 -2.67 1.76 -22.64
C LEU A 80 -2.07 2.90 -21.81
N ALA A 81 -1.77 4.04 -22.43
CA ALA A 81 -1.24 5.21 -21.74
C ALA A 81 -2.24 5.74 -20.69
N SER A 82 -3.52 5.82 -21.04
CA SER A 82 -4.58 6.18 -20.09
C SER A 82 -4.67 5.16 -18.95
N LEU A 83 -4.72 3.87 -19.27
CA LEU A 83 -4.83 2.79 -18.28
C LEU A 83 -3.65 2.78 -17.29
N ILE A 84 -2.42 2.88 -17.80
CA ILE A 84 -1.20 2.92 -16.98
C ILE A 84 -1.20 4.16 -16.08
N THR A 85 -1.60 5.31 -16.61
CA THR A 85 -1.72 6.56 -15.83
C THR A 85 -2.67 6.37 -14.65
N MET A 86 -3.81 5.71 -14.86
CA MET A 86 -4.76 5.43 -13.77
C MET A 86 -4.15 4.55 -12.68
N PHE A 87 -3.42 3.49 -13.03
CA PHE A 87 -2.73 2.64 -12.04
C PHE A 87 -1.65 3.40 -11.25
N PHE A 88 -0.90 4.29 -11.89
CA PHE A 88 0.06 5.16 -11.20
C PHE A 88 -0.61 6.16 -10.27
N LEU A 89 -1.71 6.81 -10.71
CA LEU A 89 -2.49 7.73 -9.87
C LEU A 89 -3.07 7.04 -8.64
N ILE A 90 -3.55 5.79 -8.77
CA ILE A 90 -3.97 4.99 -7.62
C ILE A 90 -2.81 4.81 -6.64
N THR A 91 -1.65 4.39 -7.14
CA THR A 91 -0.48 4.11 -6.29
C THR A 91 -0.02 5.38 -5.57
N TYR A 92 0.11 6.50 -6.29
CA TYR A 92 0.49 7.78 -5.70
C TYR A 92 -0.58 8.32 -4.74
N GLY A 93 -1.86 8.18 -5.08
CA GLY A 93 -2.96 8.58 -4.21
C GLY A 93 -2.95 7.79 -2.90
N MET A 94 -2.79 6.47 -2.96
CA MET A 94 -2.74 5.59 -1.78
C MET A 94 -1.51 5.85 -0.92
N LEU A 95 -0.32 6.04 -1.51
CA LEU A 95 0.89 6.38 -0.75
C LEU A 95 0.72 7.70 0.01
N ASN A 96 0.25 8.74 -0.68
CA ASN A 96 0.00 10.04 -0.07
C ASN A 96 -1.08 9.97 1.03
N LEU A 97 -2.15 9.21 0.80
CA LEU A 97 -3.22 8.99 1.79
C LEU A 97 -2.70 8.29 3.04
N VAL A 98 -1.92 7.22 2.87
CA VAL A 98 -1.34 6.45 3.98
C VAL A 98 -0.37 7.32 4.79
N VAL A 99 0.47 8.12 4.15
CA VAL A 99 1.36 9.07 4.85
C VAL A 99 0.55 10.13 5.58
N PHE A 100 -0.49 10.69 4.95
CA PHE A 100 -1.36 11.67 5.58
C PHE A 100 -2.02 11.11 6.84
N ILE A 101 -2.59 9.89 6.79
CA ILE A 101 -3.22 9.24 7.94
C ILE A 101 -2.19 9.01 9.05
N GLN A 102 -1.02 8.45 8.75
CA GLN A 102 0.01 8.19 9.77
C GLN A 102 0.50 9.47 10.47
N GLN A 103 0.71 10.56 9.71
CA GLN A 103 1.04 11.87 10.26
C GLN A 103 -0.08 12.46 11.11
N SER A 104 -1.34 12.25 10.70
CA SER A 104 -2.53 12.73 11.43
C SER A 104 -2.69 12.06 12.79
N MET A 105 -2.42 10.75 12.83
CA MET A 105 -2.62 9.91 14.00
C MET A 105 -1.43 9.89 14.97
N LYS A 106 -0.29 10.47 14.58
CA LYS A 106 0.95 10.52 15.38
C LYS A 106 1.36 9.13 15.92
N ILE A 107 1.28 8.11 15.07
CA ILE A 107 1.65 6.73 15.45
C ILE A 107 3.13 6.69 15.84
N ILE A 108 3.45 6.05 16.97
CA ILE A 108 4.80 6.03 17.57
C ILE A 108 5.85 5.39 16.63
N SER A 109 5.44 4.41 15.83
CA SER A 109 6.30 3.71 14.85
C SER A 109 6.60 4.54 13.61
N PHE A 110 5.80 5.57 13.30
CA PHE A 110 5.99 6.39 12.12
C PHE A 110 6.96 7.55 12.41
N ARG A 111 8.25 7.31 12.18
CA ARG A 111 9.34 8.27 12.40
C ARG A 111 10.13 8.55 11.11
N PRO A 112 9.55 9.29 10.15
CA PRO A 112 10.23 9.54 8.88
C PRO A 112 11.46 10.44 9.10
N THR A 113 12.61 10.02 8.56
CA THR A 113 13.85 10.80 8.58
C THR A 113 13.69 12.11 7.81
N PHE A 114 12.99 12.06 6.67
CA PHE A 114 12.60 13.23 5.89
C PHE A 114 11.19 13.68 6.27
N LYS A 115 11.09 14.86 6.90
CA LYS A 115 9.80 15.39 7.39
C LYS A 115 9.10 16.18 6.31
N THR A 116 8.08 15.59 5.70
CA THR A 116 7.19 16.29 4.75
C THR A 116 6.02 16.95 5.49
N PRO A 117 5.66 18.21 5.18
CA PRO A 117 4.47 18.85 5.73
C PRO A 117 3.19 18.07 5.39
N ARG A 118 2.27 17.95 6.35
CA ARG A 118 1.01 17.17 6.21
C ARG A 118 0.15 17.63 5.04
N PHE A 119 0.15 18.92 4.73
CA PHE A 119 -0.66 19.46 3.63
C PHE A 119 -0.19 18.93 2.26
N VAL A 120 1.10 18.62 2.09
CA VAL A 120 1.65 18.12 0.83
C VAL A 120 1.07 16.74 0.52
N SER A 121 1.07 15.84 1.51
CA SER A 121 0.47 14.50 1.38
C SER A 121 -1.05 14.58 1.18
N PHE A 122 -1.73 15.54 1.81
CA PHE A 122 -3.15 15.76 1.59
C PHE A 122 -3.46 16.20 0.15
N ILE A 123 -2.74 17.21 -0.35
CA ILE A 123 -2.89 17.71 -1.72
C ILE A 123 -2.50 16.63 -2.74
N GLY A 124 -1.46 15.84 -2.46
CA GLY A 124 -1.05 14.73 -3.32
C GLY A 124 -2.14 13.66 -3.43
N ALA A 125 -2.77 13.29 -2.30
CA ALA A 125 -3.85 12.32 -2.28
C ALA A 125 -5.12 12.85 -2.99
N SER A 126 -5.55 14.06 -2.66
CA SER A 126 -6.74 14.67 -3.26
C SER A 126 -6.53 15.00 -4.74
N GLY A 127 -5.35 15.49 -5.11
CA GLY A 127 -4.97 15.78 -6.49
C GLY A 127 -4.91 14.51 -7.35
N SER A 128 -4.38 13.41 -6.82
CA SER A 128 -4.36 12.13 -7.54
C SER A 128 -5.78 11.62 -7.78
N LEU A 129 -6.64 11.68 -6.76
CA LEU A 129 -8.05 11.30 -6.89
C LEU A 129 -8.80 12.20 -7.89
N PHE A 130 -8.57 13.50 -7.82
CA PHE A 130 -9.19 14.48 -8.72
C PHE A 130 -8.79 14.24 -10.18
N MET A 131 -7.50 14.04 -10.45
CA MET A 131 -7.00 13.74 -11.81
C MET A 131 -7.56 12.41 -12.33
N MET A 132 -7.69 11.41 -11.46
CA MET A 132 -8.26 10.12 -11.80
C MET A 132 -9.72 10.28 -12.29
N PHE A 133 -10.54 11.02 -11.54
CA PHE A 133 -11.92 11.34 -11.96
C PHE A 133 -11.98 12.16 -13.25
N LEU A 134 -11.04 13.09 -13.47
CA LEU A 134 -10.99 13.90 -14.67
C LEU A 134 -10.67 13.08 -15.93
N ILE A 135 -9.78 12.10 -15.82
CA ILE A 135 -9.38 11.22 -16.94
C ILE A 135 -10.50 10.24 -17.27
N ASN A 136 -11.01 9.50 -16.29
CA ASN A 136 -12.10 8.56 -16.50
C ASN A 136 -12.90 8.31 -15.21
N PRO A 137 -14.12 8.89 -15.08
CA PRO A 137 -14.96 8.73 -13.90
C PRO A 137 -15.38 7.28 -13.64
N ILE A 138 -15.68 6.52 -14.69
CA ILE A 138 -16.18 5.14 -14.58
C ILE A 138 -15.07 4.25 -14.02
N PHE A 139 -13.88 4.30 -14.61
CA PHE A 139 -12.72 3.56 -14.13
C PHE A 139 -12.37 3.97 -12.70
N SER A 140 -12.51 5.26 -12.38
CA SER A 140 -12.24 5.77 -11.03
C SER A 140 -13.12 5.12 -9.97
N ILE A 141 -14.42 5.06 -10.21
CA ILE A 141 -15.37 4.43 -9.28
C ILE A 141 -15.07 2.94 -9.14
N VAL A 142 -14.83 2.23 -10.25
CA VAL A 142 -14.50 0.79 -10.23
C VAL A 142 -13.22 0.53 -9.44
N ALA A 143 -12.19 1.35 -9.64
CA ALA A 143 -10.92 1.22 -8.94
C ALA A 143 -11.07 1.51 -7.44
N ILE A 144 -11.77 2.58 -7.04
CA ILE A 144 -12.06 2.88 -5.63
C ILE A 144 -12.79 1.71 -4.98
N PHE A 145 -13.84 1.20 -5.64
CA PHE A 145 -14.56 0.03 -5.15
C PHE A 145 -13.66 -1.20 -5.01
N THR A 146 -12.80 -1.45 -5.99
CA THR A 146 -11.86 -2.57 -5.98
C THR A 146 -10.84 -2.44 -4.85
N ILE A 147 -10.29 -1.25 -4.61
CA ILE A 147 -9.34 -0.99 -3.51
C ILE A 147 -10.02 -1.24 -2.16
N VAL A 148 -11.24 -0.75 -1.99
CA VAL A 148 -12.03 -0.96 -0.77
C VAL A 148 -12.35 -2.45 -0.57
N ALA A 149 -12.73 -3.16 -1.63
CA ALA A 149 -12.98 -4.59 -1.59
C ALA A 149 -11.73 -5.39 -1.22
N ILE A 150 -10.57 -5.08 -1.83
CA ILE A 150 -9.28 -5.70 -1.50
C ILE A 150 -8.91 -5.40 -0.05
N TYR A 151 -9.09 -4.16 0.42
CA TYR A 151 -8.84 -3.78 1.80
C TYR A 151 -9.67 -4.63 2.76
N PHE A 152 -10.98 -4.76 2.55
CA PHE A 152 -11.85 -5.58 3.40
C PHE A 152 -11.55 -7.07 3.31
N TRP A 153 -11.19 -7.57 2.12
CA TRP A 153 -10.79 -8.95 1.94
C TRP A 153 -9.52 -9.27 2.72
N LEU A 154 -8.51 -8.40 2.65
CA LEU A 154 -7.27 -8.53 3.39
C LEU A 154 -7.49 -8.31 4.89
N ALA A 155 -8.39 -7.39 5.26
CA ALA A 155 -8.77 -7.10 6.64
C ALA A 155 -9.33 -8.30 7.40
N ARG A 156 -10.06 -9.17 6.69
CA ARG A 156 -10.69 -10.38 7.25
C ARG A 156 -9.72 -11.55 7.36
N ARG A 157 -8.61 -11.52 6.63
CA ARG A 157 -7.55 -12.49 6.81
C ARG A 157 -6.74 -12.04 8.02
N GLU A 158 -6.82 -12.79 9.12
CA GLU A 158 -5.92 -12.66 10.26
C GLU A 158 -4.51 -13.08 9.82
N MET A 159 -3.90 -12.26 8.97
CA MET A 159 -2.51 -12.39 8.63
C MET A 159 -1.76 -12.01 9.89
N GLN A 160 -1.29 -13.02 10.63
CA GLN A 160 -0.31 -12.82 11.68
C GLN A 160 0.95 -12.24 11.04
N SER A 161 0.95 -10.92 10.91
CA SER A 161 2.09 -10.14 10.48
C SER A 161 3.10 -10.19 11.62
N GLU A 162 4.28 -10.77 11.38
CA GLU A 162 5.41 -10.67 12.32
C GLU A 162 5.76 -9.21 12.67
N TRP A 163 5.30 -8.24 11.86
CA TRP A 163 5.62 -6.82 11.97
C TRP A 163 4.55 -5.97 12.68
N GLY A 164 3.59 -6.61 13.35
CA GLY A 164 2.51 -5.93 14.07
C GLY A 164 1.46 -5.32 13.12
N ASP A 165 0.25 -5.12 13.63
CA ASP A 165 -0.85 -4.52 12.88
C ASP A 165 -0.90 -3.01 13.15
N ILE A 166 -0.89 -2.19 12.09
CA ILE A 166 -1.09 -0.74 12.16
C ILE A 166 -2.42 -0.41 12.86
N ARG A 167 -3.43 -1.29 12.74
CA ARG A 167 -4.70 -1.16 13.47
C ARG A 167 -4.48 -1.22 14.98
N GLY A 168 -3.68 -2.18 15.45
CA GLY A 168 -3.30 -2.28 16.85
C GLY A 168 -2.60 -1.01 17.34
N GLY A 169 -1.66 -0.49 16.54
CA GLY A 169 -1.00 0.80 16.82
C GLY A 169 -1.97 1.98 16.88
N MET A 170 -2.99 2.02 16.01
CA MET A 170 -4.05 3.02 16.03
C MET A 170 -4.91 2.93 17.29
N PHE A 171 -5.37 1.73 17.67
CA PHE A 171 -6.15 1.55 18.90
C PHE A 171 -5.33 1.90 20.13
N LEU A 172 -4.05 1.54 20.16
CA LEU A 172 -3.13 1.90 21.25
C LEU A 172 -2.97 3.41 21.37
N ALA A 173 -2.77 4.12 20.25
CA ALA A 173 -2.62 5.57 20.24
C ALA A 173 -3.91 6.30 20.69
N ILE A 174 -5.07 5.79 20.27
CA ILE A 174 -6.38 6.31 20.72
C ILE A 174 -6.57 6.04 22.21
N ALA A 175 -6.27 4.82 22.69
CA ALA A 175 -6.39 4.45 24.09
C ALA A 175 -5.44 5.27 24.97
N GLU A 176 -4.20 5.48 24.54
CA GLU A 176 -3.23 6.32 25.25
C GLU A 176 -3.71 7.77 25.33
N ARG A 177 -4.19 8.32 24.21
CA ARG A 177 -4.71 9.69 24.17
C ARG A 177 -5.95 9.84 25.03
N ALA A 178 -6.87 8.88 24.98
CA ALA A 178 -8.06 8.84 25.82
C ALA A 178 -7.69 8.71 27.31
N SER A 179 -6.71 7.86 27.65
CA SER A 179 -6.23 7.70 29.02
C SER A 179 -5.56 8.96 29.55
N ARG A 180 -4.76 9.66 28.74
CA ARG A 180 -4.15 10.95 29.14
C ARG A 180 -5.23 12.01 29.37
N LEU A 181 -6.17 12.16 28.45
CA LEU A 181 -7.31 13.07 28.61
C LEU A 181 -8.13 12.72 29.85
N ALA A 182 -8.40 11.43 30.08
CA ALA A 182 -9.14 10.98 31.25
C ALA A 182 -8.40 11.27 32.57
N ALA A 183 -7.05 11.25 32.57
CA ALA A 183 -6.25 11.58 33.73
C ALA A 183 -6.23 13.09 34.08
N GLU A 184 -6.52 13.96 33.12
CA GLU A 184 -6.62 15.41 33.36
C GLU A 184 -7.90 15.81 34.11
N PHE A 185 -8.97 14.99 34.03
CA PHE A 185 -10.21 15.25 34.74
C PHE A 185 -10.13 14.75 36.21
N PRO A 186 -10.46 15.58 37.20
CA PRO A 186 -10.49 15.16 38.60
C PRO A 186 -11.53 14.05 38.78
N ARG A 187 -11.13 12.95 39.43
CA ARG A 187 -12.03 11.84 39.77
C ARG A 187 -13.13 12.37 40.69
N HIS A 188 -14.38 12.36 40.22
CA HIS A 188 -15.54 12.82 40.99
C HIS A 188 -16.31 11.63 41.55
N GLN A 189 -17.06 11.83 42.63
CA GLN A 189 -17.83 10.75 43.28
C GLN A 189 -18.91 10.16 42.35
N ILE A 190 -19.43 10.97 41.41
CA ILE A 190 -20.43 10.55 40.42
C ILE A 190 -19.82 9.66 39.32
N SER A 191 -18.52 9.80 39.06
CA SER A 191 -17.78 9.01 38.05
C SER A 191 -16.97 7.85 38.68
N TRP A 192 -17.27 7.49 39.93
CA TRP A 192 -16.66 6.36 40.61
C TRP A 192 -16.97 5.05 39.87
N LYS A 193 -15.92 4.31 39.51
CA LYS A 193 -15.98 2.94 39.00
C LYS A 193 -15.05 2.07 39.86
N PRO A 194 -15.46 0.84 40.22
CA PRO A 194 -14.61 -0.05 40.98
C PRO A 194 -13.47 -0.60 40.09
N ASP A 195 -12.22 -0.29 40.43
CA ASP A 195 -11.01 -0.88 39.86
C ASP A 195 -10.59 -2.07 40.75
N LEU A 196 -11.00 -3.28 40.38
CA LEU A 196 -10.71 -4.50 41.15
C LEU A 196 -9.28 -4.97 40.89
N LEU A 197 -8.43 -4.93 41.92
CA LEU A 197 -7.13 -5.60 41.94
C LEU A 197 -7.31 -6.97 42.58
N VAL A 198 -7.21 -8.04 41.79
CA VAL A 198 -7.28 -9.42 42.26
C VAL A 198 -5.84 -9.95 42.39
N PRO A 199 -5.29 -10.10 43.60
CA PRO A 199 -4.00 -10.74 43.78
C PRO A 199 -4.12 -12.22 43.43
N ILE A 200 -3.24 -12.68 42.55
CA ILE A 200 -3.14 -14.07 42.11
C ILE A 200 -1.76 -14.60 42.51
N GLU A 201 -1.70 -15.76 43.15
CA GLU A 201 -0.45 -16.37 43.61
C GLU A 201 0.36 -16.98 42.44
N ASP A 202 -0.32 -17.59 41.45
CA ASP A 202 0.31 -18.17 40.26
C ASP A 202 -0.40 -17.75 38.96
N PRO A 203 0.17 -16.80 38.20
CA PRO A 203 -0.41 -16.34 36.95
C PRO A 203 -0.56 -17.42 35.88
N LYS A 204 0.27 -18.47 35.89
CA LYS A 204 0.25 -19.49 34.83
C LYS A 204 -0.92 -20.47 34.94
N VAL A 205 -1.42 -20.67 36.15
CA VAL A 205 -2.54 -21.59 36.43
C VAL A 205 -3.88 -20.89 36.17
N TRP A 206 -3.95 -19.59 36.44
CA TRP A 206 -5.20 -18.83 36.46
C TRP A 206 -5.39 -17.89 35.26
N ALA A 207 -4.33 -17.54 34.53
CA ALA A 207 -4.49 -16.85 33.26
C ALA A 207 -5.03 -17.86 32.24
N GLY A 208 -6.23 -17.58 31.72
CA GLY A 208 -6.72 -18.27 30.52
C GLY A 208 -5.77 -18.09 29.32
N PRO A 209 -6.09 -18.65 28.15
CA PRO A 209 -5.20 -18.71 26.98
C PRO A 209 -4.88 -17.36 26.31
N LEU A 210 -4.99 -16.25 27.03
CA LEU A 210 -4.81 -14.87 26.57
C LEU A 210 -3.43 -14.29 26.90
N LEU A 211 -2.51 -15.08 27.44
CA LEU A 211 -1.06 -14.81 27.50
C LEU A 211 -0.30 -15.87 26.70
#